data_AF-A0A812T3V0-F1
#
_entry.id   AF-A0A812T3V0-F1
#
_cell.length_a   1.000
_cell.length_b   1.000
_cell.length_c   1.000
_cell.angle_alpha   90.00
_cell.angle_beta   90.00
_cell.angle_gamma   90.00
#
_symmetry.space_group_name_H-M   'P 1'
#
loop_
_entity.id
_entity.type
_entity.pdbx_description
1 polymer ?
#
loop_
_entity_poly.entity_id
_entity_poly.type
_entity_poly.pdbx_seq_one_letter_code
_entity_poly.pdbx_strand_id
1 'polypeptide(L)'
;MSSPKRKNGAAKLLKVDFSKEFESRNIPLEDSSTERDAKELRKVASFFGMDGHAVHSLMAQVEASDASASEDSEEEVMPVPVAAAGTSLGDDDDDEEALAQQSRNYAAAMQWLHRPVTPRELLKAKQPRPISINDFPSIFQRSQRDSPRSLQENHYSYFSRRLPSENPEHRKAMEWQTETTRKCIRNRNRGRR
;
A
#
# COMPACT_ATOMS: atom_id res chain seq x y z
N MET A 1 38.51 5.71 45.59
CA MET A 1 37.83 4.40 45.60
C MET A 1 37.66 3.94 44.15
N SER A 2 38.48 2.98 43.71
CA SER A 2 38.59 2.55 42.31
C SER A 2 37.61 1.41 42.03
N SER A 3 36.79 1.53 41.00
CA SER A 3 35.78 0.51 40.64
C SER A 3 36.41 -0.64 39.82
N PRO A 4 36.06 -1.92 40.07
CA PRO A 4 36.66 -3.05 39.38
C PRO A 4 36.15 -3.16 37.93
N LYS A 5 37.07 -3.17 36.97
CA LYS A 5 36.77 -3.46 35.55
C LYS A 5 36.33 -4.92 35.38
N ARG A 6 35.05 -5.14 35.10
CA ARG A 6 34.53 -6.46 34.68
C ARG A 6 34.95 -6.75 33.25
N LYS A 7 35.68 -7.86 33.05
CA LYS A 7 36.08 -8.35 31.72
C LYS A 7 34.93 -9.17 31.14
N ASN A 8 34.30 -8.67 30.08
CA ASN A 8 33.24 -9.38 29.35
C ASN A 8 33.86 -10.52 28.53
N GLY A 9 33.98 -11.70 29.14
CA GLY A 9 34.61 -12.90 28.55
C GLY A 9 33.65 -13.92 27.96
N ALA A 10 32.53 -13.51 27.34
CA ALA A 10 31.51 -14.47 26.86
C ALA A 10 30.88 -14.08 25.52
N ALA A 11 31.71 -13.87 24.50
CA ALA A 11 31.26 -13.87 23.11
C ALA A 11 32.21 -14.74 22.27
N LYS A 12 32.33 -16.02 22.64
CA LYS A 12 32.89 -17.01 21.71
C LYS A 12 31.81 -17.29 20.68
N LEU A 13 32.02 -16.75 19.49
CA LEU A 13 31.26 -16.96 18.27
C LEU A 13 30.99 -18.46 18.06
N LEU A 14 29.77 -18.91 18.37
CA LEU A 14 29.21 -20.10 17.74
C LEU A 14 28.96 -19.72 16.27
N LYS A 15 29.94 -20.02 15.42
CA LYS A 15 29.76 -20.04 13.97
C LYS A 15 28.89 -21.26 13.67
N VAL A 16 27.59 -21.08 13.81
CA VAL A 16 26.61 -22.08 13.37
C VAL A 16 26.48 -21.91 11.87
N ASP A 17 26.94 -22.90 11.10
CA ASP A 17 26.74 -22.94 9.65
C ASP A 17 25.28 -23.29 9.36
N PHE A 18 24.43 -22.26 9.30
CA PHE A 18 22.99 -22.39 9.04
C PHE A 18 22.67 -23.01 7.68
N SER A 19 23.62 -23.10 6.75
CA SER A 19 23.41 -23.70 5.44
C SER A 19 22.95 -25.16 5.53
N LYS A 20 23.54 -25.94 6.45
CA LYS A 20 23.14 -27.35 6.66
C LYS A 20 21.80 -27.48 7.37
N GLU A 21 21.49 -26.56 8.28
CA GLU A 21 20.20 -26.54 8.98
C GLU A 21 19.06 -26.19 8.01
N PHE A 22 19.31 -25.31 7.04
CA PHE A 22 18.32 -24.92 6.04
C PHE A 22 18.01 -26.07 5.06
N GLU A 23 19.04 -26.76 4.55
CA GLU A 23 18.87 -27.94 3.67
C GLU A 23 18.10 -29.07 4.37
N SER A 24 18.39 -29.33 5.66
CA SER A 24 17.73 -30.40 6.40
C SER A 24 16.23 -30.17 6.67
N ARG A 25 15.78 -28.92 6.60
CA ARG A 25 14.39 -28.58 6.95
C ARG A 25 13.39 -28.79 5.82
N ASN A 26 13.84 -29.14 4.61
CA ASN A 26 12.97 -29.34 3.43
C ASN A 26 11.89 -28.24 3.33
N ILE A 27 12.25 -27.00 3.66
CA ILE A 27 11.32 -25.88 3.58
C ILE A 27 11.09 -25.69 2.08
N PRO A 28 9.85 -25.87 1.58
CA PRO A 28 9.55 -25.55 0.20
C PRO A 28 9.94 -24.08 0.02
N LEU A 29 10.97 -23.82 -0.77
CA LEU A 29 11.23 -22.45 -1.20
C LEU A 29 9.97 -22.03 -1.95
N GLU A 30 9.31 -20.98 -1.49
CA GLU A 30 8.20 -20.40 -2.25
C GLU A 30 8.70 -20.17 -3.68
N ASP A 31 7.90 -20.62 -4.65
CA ASP A 31 8.19 -20.44 -6.07
C ASP A 31 8.63 -18.98 -6.26
N SER A 32 9.81 -18.77 -6.85
CA SER A 32 10.39 -17.44 -7.00
C SER A 32 9.35 -16.50 -7.60
N SER A 33 9.23 -15.28 -7.06
CA SER A 33 8.24 -14.23 -7.46
C SER A 33 7.90 -14.24 -8.95
N THR A 34 8.93 -14.43 -9.78
CA THR A 34 8.88 -14.56 -11.23
C THR A 34 7.85 -15.57 -11.76
N GLU A 35 7.65 -16.72 -11.13
CA GLU A 35 6.68 -17.73 -11.59
C GLU A 35 5.24 -17.35 -11.23
N ARG A 36 5.04 -16.69 -10.08
CA ARG A 36 3.74 -16.17 -9.68
C ARG A 36 3.31 -15.03 -10.60
N ASP A 37 4.24 -14.12 -10.90
CA ASP A 37 4.02 -12.99 -11.80
C ASP A 37 3.69 -13.47 -13.22
N ALA A 38 4.35 -14.54 -13.70
CA ALA A 38 4.04 -15.14 -15.01
C ALA A 38 2.62 -15.75 -15.08
N LYS A 39 2.13 -16.37 -14.00
CA LYS A 39 0.76 -16.92 -13.94
C LYS A 39 -0.29 -15.82 -13.92
N GLU A 40 -0.03 -14.70 -13.23
CA GLU A 40 -0.94 -13.56 -13.20
C GLU A 40 -0.98 -12.83 -14.55
N LEU A 41 0.17 -12.61 -15.20
CA LEU A 41 0.23 -12.02 -16.54
C LEU A 41 -0.49 -12.88 -17.58
N ARG A 42 -0.38 -14.21 -17.50
CA ARG A 42 -1.13 -15.11 -18.42
C ARG A 42 -2.65 -15.00 -18.21
N LYS A 43 -3.11 -14.80 -16.98
CA LYS A 43 -4.54 -14.57 -16.70
C LYS A 43 -5.01 -13.23 -17.26
N VAL A 44 -4.23 -12.17 -17.07
CA VAL A 44 -4.55 -10.83 -17.61
C VAL A 44 -4.57 -10.87 -19.14
N ALA A 45 -3.58 -11.50 -19.77
CA ALA A 45 -3.54 -11.68 -21.22
C ALA A 45 -4.74 -12.46 -21.76
N SER A 46 -5.15 -13.52 -21.07
CA SER A 46 -6.36 -14.29 -21.42
C SER A 46 -7.63 -13.44 -21.30
N PHE A 47 -7.70 -12.52 -20.34
CA PHE A 47 -8.83 -11.60 -20.18
C PHE A 47 -8.96 -10.63 -21.37
N PHE A 48 -7.83 -10.18 -21.92
CA PHE A 48 -7.80 -9.31 -23.10
C PHE A 48 -7.79 -10.06 -24.44
N GLY A 49 -7.90 -11.39 -24.43
CA GLY A 49 -7.87 -12.21 -25.66
C GLY A 49 -6.52 -12.18 -26.38
N MET A 50 -5.42 -11.85 -25.69
CA MET A 50 -4.08 -11.84 -26.27
C MET A 50 -3.56 -13.27 -26.41
N ASP A 51 -3.00 -13.58 -27.58
CA ASP A 51 -2.34 -14.86 -27.79
C ASP A 51 -1.01 -14.94 -27.03
N GLY A 52 -0.52 -16.16 -26.80
CA GLY A 52 0.72 -16.36 -26.03
C GLY A 52 1.94 -15.66 -26.65
N HIS A 53 1.91 -15.42 -27.97
CA HIS A 53 2.99 -14.76 -28.68
C HIS A 53 3.02 -13.25 -28.38
N ALA A 54 1.85 -12.61 -28.27
CA ALA A 54 1.74 -11.20 -27.89
C ALA A 54 2.23 -10.95 -26.46
N VAL A 55 1.98 -11.90 -25.54
CA VAL A 55 2.46 -11.79 -24.14
C VAL A 55 3.98 -11.82 -24.08
N HIS A 56 4.62 -12.76 -24.79
CA HIS A 56 6.08 -12.83 -24.83
C HIS A 56 6.71 -11.60 -25.49
N SER A 57 6.07 -11.06 -26.53
CA SER A 57 6.52 -9.81 -27.16
C SER A 57 6.41 -8.61 -26.23
N LEU A 58 5.35 -8.54 -25.43
CA LEU A 58 5.16 -7.46 -24.44
C LEU A 58 6.19 -7.57 -23.31
N MET A 59 6.46 -8.79 -22.82
CA MET A 59 7.47 -9.02 -21.78
C MET A 59 8.87 -8.61 -22.26
N ALA A 60 9.24 -8.97 -23.49
CA ALA A 60 10.51 -8.57 -24.08
C ALA A 60 10.64 -7.04 -24.25
N GLN A 61 9.54 -6.34 -24.55
CA GLN A 61 9.53 -4.87 -24.61
C GLN A 61 9.72 -4.25 -23.23
N VAL A 62 9.06 -4.77 -22.19
CA VAL A 62 9.20 -4.26 -20.81
C VAL A 62 10.63 -4.46 -20.31
N GLU A 63 11.24 -5.63 -20.55
CA GLU A 63 12.63 -5.89 -20.18
C GLU A 63 13.62 -4.97 -20.94
N ALA A 64 13.32 -4.62 -22.19
CA ALA A 64 14.13 -3.68 -22.97
C ALA A 64 13.94 -2.21 -22.54
N SER A 65 12.75 -1.83 -22.10
CA SER A 65 12.44 -0.48 -21.61
C SER A 65 13.09 -0.19 -20.25
N ASP A 66 13.15 -1.18 -19.36
CA ASP A 66 13.79 -1.01 -18.05
C ASP A 66 15.32 -0.85 -18.15
N ALA A 67 15.91 -1.32 -19.26
CA ALA A 67 17.33 -1.13 -19.58
C ALA A 67 17.66 0.25 -20.20
N SER A 68 16.66 1.04 -20.61
CA SER A 68 16.86 2.31 -21.35
C SER A 68 16.22 3.54 -20.72
N ALA A 69 15.58 3.41 -19.55
CA ALA A 69 14.99 4.53 -18.82
C ALA A 69 16.04 5.34 -18.02
N SER A 70 16.96 5.97 -18.73
CA SER A 70 17.66 7.16 -18.25
C SER A 70 17.71 8.18 -19.37
N GLU A 71 17.18 9.37 -19.09
CA GLU A 71 17.20 10.61 -19.89
C GLU A 71 15.90 10.95 -20.64
N ASP A 72 15.10 11.76 -19.94
CA ASP A 72 14.56 13.04 -20.41
C ASP A 72 13.73 13.01 -21.70
N SER A 73 12.41 12.88 -21.53
CA SER A 73 11.45 13.26 -22.57
C SER A 73 10.22 13.91 -21.93
N GLU A 74 10.07 15.19 -22.21
CA GLU A 74 8.93 16.02 -21.88
C GLU A 74 7.73 15.57 -22.74
N GLU A 75 6.72 14.94 -22.14
CA GLU A 75 5.50 14.51 -22.85
C GLU A 75 4.61 15.71 -23.19
N GLU A 76 4.51 16.00 -24.48
CA GLU A 76 3.50 16.87 -25.09
C GLU A 76 2.16 16.12 -25.16
N VAL A 77 1.29 16.35 -24.18
CA VAL A 77 -0.05 15.75 -24.10
C VAL A 77 -0.99 16.40 -25.10
N MET A 78 -1.22 15.74 -26.24
CA MET A 78 -2.23 16.13 -27.22
C MET A 78 -3.65 15.76 -26.72
N PRO A 79 -4.64 16.68 -26.78
CA PRO A 79 -6.00 16.41 -26.35
C PRO A 79 -6.76 15.53 -27.37
N VAL A 80 -7.29 14.40 -26.89
CA VAL A 80 -8.14 13.49 -27.67
C VAL A 80 -9.58 14.03 -27.72
N PRO A 81 -10.18 14.24 -28.90
CA PRO A 81 -11.61 14.58 -29.01
C PRO A 81 -12.46 13.32 -28.83
N VAL A 82 -13.24 13.27 -27.75
CA VAL A 82 -14.24 12.22 -27.52
C VAL A 82 -15.48 12.57 -28.34
N ALA A 83 -15.69 11.85 -29.43
CA ALA A 83 -16.90 11.95 -30.24
C ALA A 83 -18.06 11.24 -29.53
N ALA A 84 -19.16 11.97 -29.33
CA ALA A 84 -20.42 11.47 -28.80
C ALA A 84 -21.14 10.62 -29.86
N ALA A 85 -21.37 9.34 -29.55
CA ALA A 85 -22.34 8.49 -30.24
C ALA A 85 -23.35 8.03 -29.19
N GLY A 86 -24.61 8.44 -29.38
CA GLY A 86 -25.69 8.29 -28.41
C GLY A 86 -26.33 6.90 -28.36
N THR A 87 -27.30 6.77 -27.46
CA THR A 87 -28.64 6.16 -27.60
C THR A 87 -29.19 5.84 -26.21
N SER A 88 -30.29 6.46 -25.80
CA SER A 88 -31.36 5.81 -25.03
C SER A 88 -32.48 6.82 -24.74
N LEU A 89 -33.66 6.64 -25.36
CA LEU A 89 -34.89 7.36 -25.00
C LEU A 89 -35.39 6.87 -23.63
N GLY A 90 -35.20 7.69 -22.61
CA GLY A 90 -35.90 7.61 -21.32
C GLY A 90 -36.22 9.04 -20.89
N ASP A 91 -37.51 9.32 -20.65
CA ASP A 91 -38.09 10.59 -20.17
C ASP A 91 -37.62 10.92 -18.72
N ASP A 92 -36.32 11.00 -18.50
CA ASP A 92 -35.66 11.42 -17.24
C ASP A 92 -34.79 12.66 -17.53
N ASP A 93 -35.39 13.70 -18.14
CA ASP A 93 -34.71 14.93 -18.61
C ASP A 93 -33.97 15.70 -17.49
N ASP A 94 -34.27 15.44 -16.21
CA ASP A 94 -33.66 16.16 -15.08
C ASP A 94 -32.22 15.68 -14.75
N ASP A 95 -31.85 14.44 -15.11
CA ASP A 95 -30.53 13.88 -14.77
C ASP A 95 -29.44 14.24 -15.82
N GLU A 96 -29.83 14.51 -17.06
CA GLU A 96 -28.89 14.88 -18.14
C GLU A 96 -28.28 16.27 -17.90
N GLU A 97 -29.09 17.25 -17.44
CA GLU A 97 -28.61 18.61 -17.18
C GLU A 97 -27.59 18.64 -16.03
N ALA A 98 -27.82 17.85 -14.97
CA ALA A 98 -26.90 17.76 -13.83
C ALA A 98 -25.52 17.20 -14.23
N LEU A 99 -25.50 16.15 -15.07
CA LEU A 99 -24.26 15.56 -15.58
C LEU A 99 -23.52 16.48 -16.53
N ALA A 100 -24.25 17.20 -17.39
CA ALA A 100 -23.67 18.21 -18.27
C ALA A 100 -23.04 19.36 -17.47
N GLN A 101 -23.71 19.82 -16.42
CA GLN A 101 -23.20 20.86 -15.53
C GLN A 101 -21.96 20.38 -14.74
N GLN A 102 -21.97 19.14 -14.24
CA GLN A 102 -20.81 18.54 -13.58
C GLN A 102 -19.61 18.46 -14.52
N SER A 103 -19.83 18.04 -15.77
CA SER A 103 -18.78 17.94 -16.79
C SER A 103 -18.19 19.31 -17.13
N ARG A 104 -19.02 20.35 -17.26
CA ARG A 104 -18.58 21.74 -17.46
C ARG A 104 -17.76 22.26 -16.28
N ASN A 105 -18.22 22.00 -15.06
CA ASN A 105 -17.50 22.39 -13.83
C ASN A 105 -16.13 21.72 -13.76
N TYR A 106 -16.06 20.42 -14.09
CA TYR A 106 -14.81 19.67 -14.12
C TYR A 106 -13.86 20.20 -15.19
N ALA A 107 -14.35 20.44 -16.42
CA ALA A 107 -13.55 21.01 -17.50
C ALA A 107 -13.00 22.40 -17.15
N ALA A 108 -13.83 23.27 -16.55
CA ALA A 108 -13.40 24.58 -16.09
C ALA A 108 -12.36 24.49 -14.97
N ALA A 109 -12.53 23.56 -14.02
CA ALA A 109 -11.55 23.31 -12.96
C ALA A 109 -10.20 22.83 -13.53
N MET A 110 -10.22 21.94 -14.52
CA MET A 110 -9.01 21.47 -15.18
C MET A 110 -8.30 22.57 -15.96
N GLN A 111 -9.04 23.41 -16.69
CA GLN A 111 -8.44 24.57 -17.35
C GLN A 111 -7.79 25.53 -16.35
N TRP A 112 -8.36 25.67 -15.16
CA TRP A 112 -7.79 26.50 -14.11
C TRP A 112 -6.53 25.88 -13.49
N LEU A 113 -6.51 24.55 -13.31
CA LEU A 113 -5.38 23.82 -12.75
C LEU A 113 -4.14 23.86 -13.66
N HIS A 114 -4.36 23.79 -14.98
CA HIS A 114 -3.29 23.73 -15.99
C HIS A 114 -2.89 25.10 -16.55
N ARG A 115 -3.51 26.18 -16.10
CA ARG A 115 -3.16 27.54 -16.52
C ARG A 115 -1.73 27.89 -16.08
N PRO A 116 -0.91 28.53 -16.93
CA PRO A 116 0.37 29.08 -16.52
C PRO A 116 0.23 30.07 -15.35
N VAL A 117 1.07 29.92 -14.33
CA VAL A 117 1.09 30.81 -13.17
C VAL A 117 1.59 32.18 -13.60
N THR A 118 0.84 33.24 -13.30
CA THR A 118 1.23 34.60 -13.70
C THR A 118 2.30 35.17 -12.75
N PRO A 119 3.20 36.07 -13.21
CA PRO A 119 4.18 36.70 -12.34
C PRO A 119 3.56 37.42 -11.12
N ARG A 120 2.37 38.01 -11.32
CA ARG A 120 1.62 38.68 -10.24
C ARG A 120 1.12 37.69 -9.17
N GLU A 121 0.76 36.47 -9.56
CA GLU A 121 0.37 35.41 -8.62
C GLU A 121 1.59 34.94 -7.80
N LEU A 122 2.75 34.78 -8.43
CA LEU A 122 4.00 34.43 -7.74
C LEU A 122 4.39 35.49 -6.70
N LEU A 123 4.27 36.78 -7.04
CA LEU A 123 4.54 37.87 -6.09
C LEU A 123 3.54 37.94 -4.92
N LYS A 124 2.31 37.44 -5.13
CA LYS A 124 1.28 37.37 -4.08
C LYS A 124 1.34 36.08 -3.27
N ALA A 125 2.06 35.07 -3.75
CA ALA A 125 2.15 33.79 -3.07
C ALA A 125 2.81 33.98 -1.70
N LYS A 126 2.13 33.53 -0.65
CA LYS A 126 2.71 33.52 0.70
C LYS A 126 3.77 32.43 0.76
N GLN A 127 4.84 32.69 1.50
CA GLN A 127 5.80 31.62 1.83
C GLN A 127 5.05 30.44 2.46
N PRO A 128 5.32 29.20 2.03
CA PRO A 128 4.67 28.03 2.60
C PRO A 128 4.99 27.99 4.10
N ARG A 129 3.96 27.89 4.92
CA ARG A 129 4.12 27.68 6.37
C ARG A 129 4.28 26.18 6.61
N PRO A 130 5.10 25.77 7.59
CA PRO A 130 5.13 24.38 8.03
C PRO A 130 3.71 23.93 8.40
N ILE A 131 3.25 22.83 7.81
CA ILE A 131 1.94 22.29 8.09
C ILE A 131 1.99 21.62 9.47
N SER A 132 1.16 22.08 10.39
CA SER A 132 0.98 21.47 11.70
C SER A 132 -0.01 20.32 11.61
N ILE A 133 0.18 19.29 12.45
CA ILE A 133 -0.81 18.22 12.58
C ILE A 133 -2.18 18.74 13.04
N ASN A 134 -2.20 19.92 13.69
CA ASN A 134 -3.41 20.58 14.15
C ASN A 134 -4.14 21.38 13.04
N ASP A 135 -3.52 21.56 11.87
CA ASP A 135 -4.15 22.25 10.74
C ASP A 135 -5.20 21.38 10.04
N PHE A 136 -5.17 20.07 10.31
CA PHE A 136 -6.14 19.12 9.78
C PHE A 136 -7.19 18.79 10.84
N PRO A 137 -8.49 18.88 10.51
CA PRO A 137 -9.51 18.33 11.38
C PRO A 137 -9.27 16.82 11.55
N SER A 138 -9.44 16.31 12.77
CA SER A 138 -9.32 14.87 13.02
C SER A 138 -10.32 14.13 12.14
N ILE A 139 -9.81 13.39 11.14
CA ILE A 139 -10.61 12.57 10.21
C ILE A 139 -11.51 11.61 10.99
N PHE A 140 -11.01 11.13 12.12
CA PHE A 140 -11.78 10.35 13.07
C PHE A 140 -12.18 11.23 14.24
N GLN A 141 -13.42 11.69 14.27
CA GLN A 141 -14.06 12.06 15.52
C GLN A 141 -14.27 10.76 16.29
N ARG A 142 -13.22 10.27 16.98
CA ARG A 142 -13.41 9.23 18.00
C ARG A 142 -14.34 9.87 19.02
N SER A 143 -15.62 9.50 18.96
CA SER A 143 -16.62 9.92 19.91
C SER A 143 -16.06 9.64 21.30
N GLN A 144 -15.69 10.69 22.03
CA GLN A 144 -15.21 10.58 23.42
C GLN A 144 -16.25 9.96 24.37
N ARG A 145 -17.42 9.56 23.85
CA ARG A 145 -18.48 8.87 24.58
C ARG A 145 -18.18 7.40 24.89
N ASP A 146 -17.23 6.77 24.20
CA ASP A 146 -16.79 5.43 24.59
C ASP A 146 -15.69 5.52 25.64
N SER A 147 -16.18 5.67 26.87
CA SER A 147 -15.53 5.51 28.16
C SER A 147 -14.15 4.83 28.14
N PRO A 148 -13.15 5.34 28.89
CA PRO A 148 -11.83 4.71 29.05
C PRO A 148 -11.87 3.29 29.66
N ARG A 149 -13.05 2.75 30.00
CA ARG A 149 -13.24 1.36 30.45
C ARG A 149 -13.49 0.34 29.34
N SER A 150 -13.88 0.70 28.12
CA SER A 150 -14.09 -0.28 27.03
C SER A 150 -12.79 -0.66 26.29
N LEU A 151 -11.68 0.03 26.56
CA LEU A 151 -10.41 -0.14 25.85
C LEU A 151 -9.53 -1.30 26.35
N GLN A 152 -10.04 -2.18 27.22
CA GLN A 152 -9.32 -3.40 27.58
C GLN A 152 -10.12 -4.69 27.35
N GLU A 153 -11.09 -4.66 26.43
CA GLU A 153 -11.45 -5.92 25.78
C GLU A 153 -10.23 -6.35 24.94
N ASN A 154 -9.51 -7.39 25.39
CA ASN A 154 -8.45 -8.03 24.62
C ASN A 154 -9.02 -8.40 23.24
N HIS A 155 -8.25 -8.24 22.16
CA HIS A 155 -8.67 -8.48 20.78
C HIS A 155 -9.50 -9.76 20.61
N TYR A 156 -9.13 -10.84 21.31
CA TYR A 156 -9.82 -12.14 21.28
C TYR A 156 -11.13 -12.20 22.07
N SER A 157 -11.31 -11.35 23.08
CA SER A 157 -12.59 -11.22 23.82
C SER A 157 -13.71 -10.66 22.93
N TYR A 158 -13.38 -9.77 21.99
CA TYR A 158 -14.31 -9.29 20.97
C TYR A 158 -14.82 -10.45 20.08
N PHE A 159 -13.92 -11.28 19.56
CA PHE A 159 -14.30 -12.43 18.73
C PHE A 159 -15.07 -13.49 19.51
N SER A 160 -14.76 -13.67 20.79
CA SER A 160 -15.50 -14.59 21.66
C SER A 160 -16.99 -14.24 21.74
N ARG A 161 -17.32 -12.95 21.68
CA ARG A 161 -18.71 -12.47 21.70
C ARG A 161 -19.36 -12.48 20.31
N ARG A 162 -18.61 -12.15 19.26
CA ARG A 162 -19.12 -12.04 17.87
C ARG A 162 -19.20 -13.36 17.12
N LEU A 163 -18.34 -14.34 17.44
CA LEU A 163 -18.23 -15.63 16.76
C LEU A 163 -18.19 -16.78 17.78
N PRO A 164 -19.32 -17.06 18.46
CA PRO A 164 -19.36 -18.09 19.50
C PRO A 164 -19.17 -19.53 18.95
N SER A 165 -19.41 -19.75 17.65
CA SER A 165 -19.21 -21.03 16.97
C SER A 165 -17.74 -21.38 16.71
N GLU A 166 -16.83 -20.42 16.86
CA GLU A 166 -15.41 -20.65 16.66
C GLU A 166 -14.83 -21.44 17.85
N ASN A 167 -14.13 -22.54 17.53
CA ASN A 167 -13.52 -23.43 18.53
C ASN A 167 -12.59 -22.61 19.46
N PRO A 168 -12.80 -22.62 20.80
CA PRO A 168 -12.00 -21.84 21.73
C PRO A 168 -10.51 -22.23 21.75
N GLU A 169 -10.17 -23.47 21.37
CA GLU A 169 -8.78 -23.91 21.27
C GLU A 169 -8.04 -23.25 20.11
N HIS A 170 -8.71 -23.10 18.96
CA HIS A 170 -8.15 -22.43 17.79
C HIS A 170 -7.82 -20.97 18.11
N ARG A 171 -8.72 -20.27 18.82
CA ARG A 171 -8.50 -18.88 19.26
C ARG A 171 -7.30 -18.74 20.20
N LYS A 172 -7.16 -19.63 21.19
CA LYS A 172 -6.00 -19.63 22.10
C LYS A 172 -4.69 -19.88 21.35
N ALA A 173 -4.71 -20.77 20.35
CA ALA A 173 -3.53 -21.03 19.53
C ALA A 173 -3.10 -19.78 18.73
N MET A 174 -4.05 -19.08 18.12
CA MET A 174 -3.79 -17.83 17.40
C MET A 174 -3.29 -16.72 18.34
N GLU A 175 -3.90 -16.58 19.52
CA GLU A 175 -3.44 -15.64 20.56
C GLU A 175 -1.99 -15.90 20.94
N TRP A 176 -1.68 -17.15 21.26
CA TRP A 176 -0.33 -17.55 21.62
C TRP A 176 0.68 -17.29 20.49
N GLN A 177 0.33 -17.59 19.24
CA GLN A 177 1.19 -17.31 18.08
C GLN A 177 1.49 -15.81 17.93
N THR A 178 0.45 -14.97 18.05
CA THR A 178 0.62 -13.51 17.95
C THR A 178 1.46 -12.95 19.10
N GLU A 179 1.27 -13.45 20.32
CA GLU A 179 2.04 -13.01 21.49
C GLU A 179 3.52 -13.42 21.38
N THR A 180 3.77 -14.65 20.93
CA THR A 180 5.13 -15.18 20.72
C THR A 180 5.86 -14.36 19.65
N THR A 181 5.18 -14.05 18.54
CA THR A 181 5.73 -13.21 17.46
C THR A 181 6.11 -11.80 17.96
N ARG A 182 5.21 -11.16 18.72
CA ARG A 182 5.48 -9.84 19.32
C ARG A 182 6.68 -9.88 20.27
N LYS A 183 6.80 -10.94 21.07
CA LYS A 183 7.93 -11.12 22.00
C LYS A 183 9.26 -11.27 21.25
N CYS A 184 9.29 -12.03 20.16
CA CYS A 184 10.48 -12.19 19.32
C CYS A 184 10.94 -10.86 18.70
N ILE A 185 10.02 -10.07 18.13
CA ILE A 185 10.35 -8.76 17.54
C ILE A 185 10.89 -7.80 18.61
N ARG A 186 10.25 -7.75 19.79
CA ARG A 186 10.68 -6.88 20.90
C ARG A 186 12.08 -7.23 21.38
N ASN A 187 12.42 -8.51 21.47
CA ASN A 187 13.75 -8.96 21.88
C ASN A 187 14.82 -8.65 20.82
N ARG A 188 14.49 -8.79 19.53
CA ARG A 188 15.39 -8.42 18.42
C ARG A 188 15.79 -6.93 18.47
N ASN A 189 14.84 -6.06 18.82
CA ASN A 189 15.09 -4.61 18.87
C ASN A 189 15.87 -4.18 20.12
N ARG A 190 15.85 -4.98 21.20
CA ARG A 190 16.61 -4.67 22.42
C ARG A 190 18.11 -4.97 22.31
N GLY A 191 18.52 -5.89 21.45
CA GLY A 191 19.94 -6.22 21.24
C GLY A 191 20.70 -5.30 20.28
N ARG A 192 20.04 -4.26 19.74
CA ARG A 192 20.63 -3.31 18.79
C ARG A 192 20.93 -1.92 19.38
N ARG A 193 20.71 -1.73 20.68
CA ARG A 193 21.06 -0.51 21.44
C ARG A 193 22.23 -0.81 22.36
#